data_AF-X6GXG7-F1
#
_entry.id   AF-X6GXG7-F1
#
_cell.length_a   1.000
_cell.length_b   1.000
_cell.length_c   1.000
_cell.angle_alpha   90.00
_cell.angle_beta   90.00
_cell.angle_gamma   90.00
#
_symmetry.space_group_name_H-M   'P 1'
#
loop_
_entity.id
_entity.type
_entity.pdbx_description
1 polymer ?
#
loop_
_entity_poly.entity_id
_entity_poly.type
_entity_poly.pdbx_seq_one_letter_code
_entity_poly.pdbx_strand_id
1 'polypeptide(L)'
;MSNELLVPAEMTAADRLTIAAGPADGISLMRRAGEAVAAEVLKRYPSAKHIHVLCGPGNNGGDGYVVARLLAGSGVGTTIWSSGAPRPESDAALAAAESLIKSRPLSDFDAEFGSIVIDALYGAGLSKPLSGDAAKAVDTVTALRLPVVAIDLPSGVSGASGEILSRAFRAELTVTFARKKPGHLLLPGRGQCGEIVLADIGIDDGIIAQLAVSTFENVPDLWLQEFPVPAVDAHKYKRGHVGVFSGGPSATGAARLSAMAAARSGAGAVTVLSPGNALQVNATHLTSIMLREAGSLEEVQEFLTARHPEALVFGPGLGPKPKVGDFALQLIKTLAEGARASQTANHGGAIVLDADAITSMAHQPQSLFEAARHLNAPALVITPHEGEFGRLFPDIAGDKTMSKLDKARAAAARANAVIVYKGADTVIAAPDGKAAINSNGAPWLATAGSGDVLSGIIAGLLAQGMPPFEGTCAAVWLHAEAGSRFGPGLIAEDLPLALLPVLRELFDARKAA
;
A
#
# COMPACT_ATOMS: atom_id res chain seq x y z
N MET A 1 -17.68 2.40 -0.80
CA MET A 1 -16.39 2.01 -0.17
C MET A 1 -15.97 0.73 -0.87
N SER A 2 -14.92 0.80 -1.69
CA SER A 2 -14.46 -0.32 -2.52
C SER A 2 -12.94 -0.47 -2.44
N ASN A 3 -12.38 -0.15 -1.28
CA ASN A 3 -10.93 -0.13 -1.03
C ASN A 3 -10.44 -1.43 -0.37
N GLU A 4 -11.31 -2.40 -0.08
CA GLU A 4 -10.89 -3.70 0.39
C GLU A 4 -10.07 -4.43 -0.68
N LEU A 5 -9.01 -5.09 -0.25
CA LEU A 5 -8.22 -5.99 -1.09
C LEU A 5 -8.50 -7.42 -0.64
N LEU A 6 -9.08 -8.22 -1.53
CA LEU A 6 -9.35 -9.62 -1.24
C LEU A 6 -8.16 -10.47 -1.67
N VAL A 7 -7.61 -11.27 -0.76
CA VAL A 7 -6.72 -12.36 -1.21
C VAL A 7 -7.54 -13.39 -2.00
N PRO A 8 -6.92 -14.22 -2.87
CA PRO A 8 -7.66 -15.14 -3.73
C PRO A 8 -8.64 -16.07 -2.99
N ALA A 9 -8.31 -16.48 -1.76
CA ALA A 9 -9.19 -17.29 -0.92
C ALA A 9 -10.44 -16.52 -0.45
N GLU A 10 -10.31 -15.23 -0.11
CA GLU A 10 -11.42 -14.36 0.28
C GLU A 10 -12.32 -14.07 -0.91
N MET A 11 -11.75 -13.83 -2.10
CA MET A 11 -12.52 -13.66 -3.34
C MET A 11 -13.35 -14.92 -3.66
N THR A 12 -12.73 -16.11 -3.56
CA THR A 12 -13.44 -17.38 -3.74
C THR A 12 -14.58 -17.55 -2.72
N ALA A 13 -14.38 -17.08 -1.49
CA ALA A 13 -15.43 -17.10 -0.47
C ALA A 13 -16.56 -16.11 -0.80
N ALA A 14 -16.25 -14.92 -1.32
CA ALA A 14 -17.23 -13.93 -1.78
C ALA A 14 -18.11 -14.49 -2.90
N ASP A 15 -17.51 -15.13 -3.91
CA ASP A 15 -18.25 -15.76 -5.01
C ASP A 15 -19.22 -16.82 -4.48
N ARG A 16 -18.73 -17.71 -3.60
CA ARG A 16 -19.55 -18.77 -3.01
C ARG A 16 -20.70 -18.22 -2.18
N LEU A 17 -20.47 -17.19 -1.37
CA LEU A 17 -21.51 -16.56 -0.55
C LEU A 17 -22.55 -15.84 -1.42
N THR A 18 -22.11 -15.20 -2.50
CA THR A 18 -23.00 -14.56 -3.48
C THR A 18 -23.90 -15.59 -4.14
N ILE A 19 -23.35 -16.73 -4.57
CA ILE A 19 -24.14 -17.83 -5.15
C ILE A 19 -25.12 -18.40 -4.12
N ALA A 20 -24.67 -18.61 -2.88
CA ALA A 20 -25.51 -19.16 -1.81
C ALA A 20 -26.66 -18.22 -1.40
N ALA A 21 -26.47 -16.90 -1.49
CA ALA A 21 -27.50 -15.92 -1.17
C ALA A 21 -28.63 -15.86 -2.22
N GLY A 22 -28.44 -16.44 -3.41
CA GLY A 22 -29.42 -16.47 -4.48
C GLY A 22 -29.58 -15.25 -5.42
N PRO A 23 -28.88 -14.10 -5.31
CA PRO A 23 -29.02 -13.01 -6.28
C PRO A 23 -28.33 -13.30 -7.63
N ALA A 24 -27.45 -14.31 -7.71
CA ALA A 24 -26.76 -14.71 -8.93
C ALA A 24 -26.35 -16.19 -8.85
N ASP A 25 -26.40 -16.93 -9.96
CA ASP A 25 -25.66 -18.20 -10.10
C ASP A 25 -24.25 -17.95 -10.65
N GLY A 26 -23.39 -18.98 -10.61
CA GLY A 26 -21.99 -18.87 -11.03
C GLY A 26 -21.84 -18.43 -12.49
N ILE A 27 -22.62 -19.02 -13.40
CA ILE A 27 -22.64 -18.64 -14.81
C ILE A 27 -23.10 -17.18 -15.03
N SER A 28 -24.02 -16.65 -14.22
CA SER A 28 -24.43 -15.25 -14.33
C SER A 28 -23.37 -14.25 -13.87
N LEU A 29 -22.53 -14.62 -12.89
CA LEU A 29 -21.36 -13.81 -12.52
C LEU A 29 -20.31 -13.83 -13.64
N MET A 30 -20.03 -15.01 -14.20
CA MET A 30 -19.11 -15.20 -15.33
C MET A 30 -19.55 -14.43 -16.59
N ARG A 31 -20.86 -14.42 -16.89
CA ARG A 31 -21.40 -13.63 -18.01
C ARG A 31 -21.16 -12.13 -17.82
N ARG A 32 -21.42 -11.60 -16.61
CA ARG A 32 -21.17 -10.20 -16.27
C ARG A 32 -19.70 -9.83 -16.34
N ALA A 33 -18.81 -10.71 -15.84
CA ALA A 33 -17.37 -10.55 -15.94
C ALA A 33 -16.92 -10.46 -17.41
N GLY A 34 -17.35 -11.40 -18.25
CA GLY A 34 -17.04 -11.40 -19.67
C GLY A 34 -17.63 -10.21 -20.44
N GLU A 35 -18.85 -9.76 -20.09
CA GLU A 35 -19.47 -8.55 -20.64
C GLU A 35 -18.66 -7.29 -20.34
N ALA A 36 -18.19 -7.13 -19.10
CA ALA A 36 -17.36 -6.01 -18.70
C ALA A 36 -16.03 -5.98 -19.45
N VAL A 37 -15.36 -7.13 -19.58
CA VAL A 37 -14.11 -7.25 -20.35
C VAL A 37 -14.35 -6.92 -21.82
N ALA A 38 -15.38 -7.51 -22.45
CA ALA A 38 -15.69 -7.28 -23.85
C ALA A 38 -16.02 -5.80 -24.14
N ALA A 39 -16.74 -5.13 -23.24
CA ALA A 39 -17.03 -3.70 -23.34
C ALA A 39 -15.75 -2.85 -23.34
N GLU A 40 -14.82 -3.12 -22.42
CA GLU A 40 -13.55 -2.39 -22.34
C GLU A 40 -12.65 -2.64 -23.57
N VAL A 41 -12.66 -3.87 -24.09
CA VAL A 41 -11.95 -4.25 -25.32
C VAL A 41 -12.52 -3.51 -26.53
N LEU A 42 -13.84 -3.55 -26.75
CA LEU A 42 -14.49 -2.88 -27.88
C LEU A 42 -14.32 -1.35 -27.82
N LYS A 43 -14.31 -0.78 -26.62
CA LYS A 43 -14.09 0.65 -26.39
C LYS A 43 -12.65 1.08 -26.72
N ARG A 44 -11.64 0.33 -26.30
CA ARG A 44 -10.22 0.73 -26.46
C ARG A 44 -9.62 0.28 -27.79
N TYR A 45 -10.14 -0.79 -28.36
CA TYR A 45 -9.61 -1.39 -29.58
C TYR A 45 -10.66 -1.47 -30.70
N PRO A 46 -11.32 -0.35 -31.09
CA PRO A 46 -12.40 -0.36 -32.08
C PRO A 46 -11.93 -0.74 -33.49
N SER A 47 -10.63 -0.61 -33.77
CA SER A 47 -10.01 -0.96 -35.06
C SER A 47 -9.43 -2.39 -35.08
N ALA A 48 -9.63 -3.17 -34.02
CA ALA A 48 -9.12 -4.53 -33.95
C ALA A 48 -9.77 -5.39 -35.03
N LYS A 49 -8.95 -5.92 -35.95
CA LYS A 49 -9.44 -6.85 -36.98
C LYS A 49 -9.50 -8.28 -36.44
N HIS A 50 -8.54 -8.65 -35.60
CA HIS A 50 -8.41 -9.99 -35.05
C HIS A 50 -7.99 -9.97 -33.58
N ILE A 51 -8.69 -10.76 -32.76
CA ILE A 51 -8.40 -10.93 -31.33
C ILE A 51 -8.21 -12.42 -31.03
N HIS A 52 -7.11 -12.76 -30.36
CA HIS A 52 -6.84 -14.09 -29.84
C HIS A 52 -7.24 -14.15 -28.37
N VAL A 53 -8.09 -15.09 -27.99
CA VAL A 53 -8.50 -15.30 -26.60
C VAL A 53 -7.90 -16.60 -26.10
N LEU A 54 -7.04 -16.50 -25.07
CA LEU A 54 -6.32 -17.64 -24.50
C LEU A 54 -7.06 -18.14 -23.27
N CYS A 55 -7.83 -19.22 -23.40
CA CYS A 55 -8.69 -19.73 -22.32
C CYS A 55 -8.04 -20.89 -21.55
N GLY A 56 -8.04 -20.77 -20.22
CA GLY A 56 -7.73 -21.88 -19.32
C GLY A 56 -8.90 -22.85 -19.11
N PRO A 57 -8.70 -23.95 -18.37
CA PRO A 57 -9.77 -24.89 -18.03
C PRO A 57 -10.65 -24.44 -16.83
N GLY A 58 -10.27 -23.37 -16.13
CA GLY A 58 -10.98 -22.86 -14.95
C GLY A 58 -11.93 -21.69 -15.25
N ASN A 59 -12.44 -21.06 -14.19
CA ASN A 59 -13.41 -19.96 -14.29
C ASN A 59 -12.88 -18.78 -15.15
N ASN A 60 -11.60 -18.41 -14.99
CA ASN A 60 -10.98 -17.35 -15.81
C ASN A 60 -11.06 -17.66 -17.31
N GLY A 61 -10.89 -18.93 -17.69
CA GLY A 61 -11.07 -19.36 -19.08
C GLY A 61 -12.52 -19.32 -19.52
N GLY A 62 -13.45 -19.63 -18.61
CA GLY A 62 -14.89 -19.44 -18.79
C GLY A 62 -15.25 -17.99 -19.13
N ASP A 63 -14.72 -17.02 -18.39
CA ASP A 63 -14.86 -15.59 -18.71
C ASP A 63 -14.33 -15.30 -20.12
N GLY A 64 -13.18 -15.86 -20.49
CA GLY A 64 -12.63 -15.79 -21.84
C GLY A 64 -13.57 -16.32 -22.93
N TYR A 65 -14.27 -17.43 -22.70
CA TYR A 65 -15.27 -17.94 -23.65
C TYR A 65 -16.45 -16.98 -23.83
N VAL A 66 -16.92 -16.35 -22.75
CA VAL A 66 -17.97 -15.31 -22.83
C VAL A 66 -17.47 -14.11 -23.65
N VAL A 67 -16.26 -13.62 -23.36
CA VAL A 67 -15.65 -12.51 -24.10
C VAL A 67 -15.55 -12.83 -25.58
N ALA A 68 -15.02 -14.00 -25.93
CA ALA A 68 -14.86 -14.43 -27.31
C ALA A 68 -16.20 -14.47 -28.06
N ARG A 69 -17.26 -14.97 -27.42
CA ARG A 69 -18.62 -14.99 -27.98
C ARG A 69 -19.13 -13.57 -28.28
N LEU A 70 -18.95 -12.64 -27.34
CA LEU A 70 -19.44 -11.27 -27.48
C LEU A 70 -18.67 -10.49 -28.56
N LEU A 71 -17.35 -10.67 -28.63
CA LEU A 71 -16.52 -10.04 -29.65
C LEU A 71 -16.86 -10.54 -31.06
N ALA A 72 -17.03 -11.86 -31.23
CA ALA A 72 -17.47 -12.42 -32.50
C ALA A 72 -18.89 -11.98 -32.88
N GLY A 73 -19.81 -11.92 -31.92
CA GLY A 73 -21.16 -11.37 -32.12
C GLY A 73 -21.17 -9.90 -32.54
N SER A 74 -20.11 -9.16 -32.21
CA SER A 74 -19.90 -7.76 -32.61
C SER A 74 -19.16 -7.61 -33.95
N GLY A 75 -18.85 -8.72 -34.64
CA GLY A 75 -18.20 -8.73 -35.95
C GLY A 75 -16.67 -8.71 -35.91
N VAL A 76 -16.04 -8.84 -34.73
CA VAL A 76 -14.57 -8.88 -34.59
C VAL A 76 -14.07 -10.29 -34.90
N GLY A 77 -13.06 -10.43 -35.77
CA GLY A 77 -12.39 -11.71 -36.02
C GLY A 77 -11.84 -12.26 -34.71
N THR A 78 -12.29 -13.44 -34.28
CA THR A 78 -11.95 -13.96 -32.95
C THR A 78 -11.52 -15.41 -33.04
N THR A 79 -10.37 -15.74 -32.46
CA THR A 79 -9.88 -17.13 -32.32
C THR A 79 -9.71 -17.48 -30.85
N ILE A 80 -10.26 -18.62 -30.44
CA ILE A 80 -10.07 -19.17 -29.10
C ILE A 80 -8.95 -20.21 -29.11
N TRP A 81 -7.99 -20.06 -28.20
CA TRP A 81 -6.93 -21.02 -27.94
C TRP A 81 -7.09 -21.56 -26.52
N SER A 82 -7.16 -22.88 -26.36
CA SER A 82 -7.48 -23.53 -25.09
C SER A 82 -6.31 -24.35 -24.56
N SER A 83 -5.92 -24.14 -23.30
CA SER A 83 -4.90 -24.97 -22.63
C SER A 83 -5.44 -26.29 -22.09
N GLY A 84 -6.76 -26.49 -22.14
CA GLY A 84 -7.42 -27.72 -21.70
C GLY A 84 -8.94 -27.60 -21.69
N ALA A 85 -9.64 -28.74 -21.73
CA ALA A 85 -11.09 -28.72 -21.61
C ALA A 85 -11.52 -28.26 -20.20
N PRO A 86 -12.54 -27.38 -20.10
CA PRO A 86 -13.14 -27.08 -18.81
C PRO A 86 -13.67 -28.34 -18.13
N ARG A 87 -13.72 -28.32 -16.79
CA ARG A 87 -14.31 -29.43 -16.02
C ARG A 87 -15.79 -29.60 -16.43
N PRO A 88 -16.28 -30.82 -16.70
CA PRO A 88 -17.69 -31.06 -16.98
C PRO A 88 -18.60 -30.48 -15.88
N GLU A 89 -19.74 -29.95 -16.28
CA GLU A 89 -20.75 -29.35 -15.39
C GLU A 89 -20.28 -28.09 -14.61
N SER A 90 -19.11 -27.54 -14.95
CA SER A 90 -18.70 -26.23 -14.43
C SER A 90 -19.30 -25.09 -15.22
N ASP A 91 -19.35 -23.89 -14.63
CA ASP A 91 -19.76 -22.67 -15.33
C ASP A 91 -18.88 -22.41 -16.57
N ALA A 92 -17.58 -22.70 -16.49
CA ALA A 92 -16.67 -22.58 -17.63
C ALA A 92 -17.01 -23.55 -18.78
N ALA A 93 -17.53 -24.75 -18.47
CA ALA A 93 -18.01 -25.68 -19.49
C ALA A 93 -19.30 -25.18 -20.14
N LEU A 94 -20.21 -24.57 -19.38
CA LEU A 94 -21.42 -23.92 -19.91
C LEU A 94 -21.04 -22.76 -20.83
N ALA A 95 -20.15 -21.87 -20.40
CA ALA A 95 -19.67 -20.76 -21.22
C ALA A 95 -18.99 -21.22 -22.52
N ALA A 96 -18.17 -22.29 -22.44
CA ALA A 96 -17.55 -22.89 -23.62
C ALA A 96 -18.59 -23.48 -24.59
N ALA A 97 -19.62 -24.16 -24.08
CA ALA A 97 -20.71 -24.73 -24.88
C ALA A 97 -21.60 -23.66 -25.54
N GLU A 98 -21.73 -22.48 -24.91
CA GLU A 98 -22.46 -21.34 -25.45
C GLU A 98 -21.67 -20.59 -26.55
N SER A 99 -20.38 -20.88 -26.74
CA SER A 99 -19.57 -20.28 -27.79
C SER A 99 -19.74 -21.04 -29.11
N LEU A 100 -20.02 -20.30 -30.19
CA LEU A 100 -20.05 -20.86 -31.55
C LEU A 100 -18.65 -21.04 -32.15
N ILE A 101 -17.61 -20.51 -31.49
CA ILE A 101 -16.23 -20.58 -31.96
C ILE A 101 -15.61 -21.87 -31.44
N LYS A 102 -15.24 -22.77 -32.35
CA LYS A 102 -14.48 -23.98 -32.01
C LYS A 102 -13.07 -23.58 -31.54
N SER A 103 -12.74 -23.92 -30.29
CA SER A 103 -11.41 -23.67 -29.74
C SER A 103 -10.34 -24.54 -30.41
N ARG A 104 -9.13 -23.99 -30.51
CA ARG A 104 -7.92 -24.68 -30.97
C ARG A 104 -7.01 -24.98 -29.76
N PRO A 105 -6.14 -26.00 -29.82
CA PRO A 105 -5.17 -26.25 -28.76
C PRO A 105 -4.22 -25.06 -28.58
N LEU A 106 -3.89 -24.70 -27.34
CA LEU A 106 -2.90 -23.65 -27.05
C LEU A 106 -1.50 -24.01 -27.55
N SER A 107 -1.19 -25.30 -27.73
CA SER A 107 0.07 -25.76 -28.35
C SER A 107 0.28 -25.23 -29.75
N ASP A 108 -0.82 -24.92 -30.46
CA ASP A 108 -0.83 -24.47 -31.83
C ASP A 108 -0.99 -22.93 -31.89
N PHE A 109 -0.91 -22.26 -30.74
CA PHE A 109 -1.07 -20.82 -30.65
C PHE A 109 -0.06 -20.11 -31.54
N ASP A 110 -0.60 -19.42 -32.53
CA ASP A 110 0.12 -18.55 -33.43
C ASP A 110 -0.63 -17.23 -33.51
N ALA A 111 0.12 -16.14 -33.46
CA ALA A 111 -0.42 -14.79 -33.46
C ALA A 111 0.31 -13.93 -34.47
N GLU A 112 -0.45 -13.11 -35.19
CA GLU A 112 0.10 -12.20 -36.18
C GLU A 112 0.48 -10.86 -35.53
N PHE A 113 1.48 -10.18 -36.11
CA PHE A 113 1.83 -8.83 -35.69
C PHE A 113 0.63 -7.88 -35.84
N GLY A 114 0.31 -7.13 -34.79
CA GLY A 114 -0.82 -6.21 -34.77
C GLY A 114 -2.14 -6.83 -34.30
N SER A 115 -2.18 -8.13 -33.98
CA SER A 115 -3.30 -8.75 -33.26
C SER A 115 -3.33 -8.35 -31.79
N ILE A 116 -4.47 -8.55 -31.14
CA ILE A 116 -4.65 -8.33 -29.70
C ILE A 116 -4.82 -9.67 -29.02
N VAL A 117 -4.27 -9.80 -27.81
CA VAL A 117 -4.41 -11.00 -26.99
C VAL A 117 -5.24 -10.70 -25.76
N ILE A 118 -6.25 -11.53 -25.52
CA ILE A 118 -6.99 -11.57 -24.26
C ILE A 118 -6.46 -12.76 -23.47
N ASP A 119 -5.83 -12.45 -22.35
CA ASP A 119 -5.30 -13.42 -21.42
C ASP A 119 -6.38 -13.85 -20.43
N ALA A 120 -6.90 -15.06 -20.66
CA ALA A 120 -7.90 -15.73 -19.84
C ALA A 120 -7.38 -17.10 -19.35
N LEU A 121 -6.05 -17.31 -19.29
CA LEU A 121 -5.49 -18.61 -18.95
C LEU A 121 -5.64 -18.91 -17.45
N TYR A 122 -5.17 -18.01 -16.60
CA TYR A 122 -5.17 -18.16 -15.15
C TYR A 122 -5.37 -16.81 -14.46
N GLY A 123 -6.41 -16.70 -13.62
CA GLY A 123 -6.65 -15.51 -12.81
C GLY A 123 -5.87 -15.52 -11.48
N ALA A 124 -6.36 -14.76 -10.49
CA ALA A 124 -5.68 -14.52 -9.22
C ALA A 124 -5.41 -15.78 -8.36
N GLY A 125 -6.11 -16.90 -8.61
CA GLY A 125 -5.95 -18.17 -7.91
C GLY A 125 -4.71 -18.99 -8.31
N LEU A 126 -3.90 -18.54 -9.27
CA LEU A 126 -2.68 -19.23 -9.68
C LEU A 126 -1.67 -19.30 -8.53
N SER A 127 -1.25 -20.51 -8.17
CA SER A 127 -0.25 -20.77 -7.12
C SER A 127 0.96 -21.56 -7.60
N LYS A 128 0.95 -22.00 -8.87
CA LYS A 128 2.02 -22.80 -9.48
C LYS A 128 2.73 -22.02 -10.59
N PRO A 129 4.03 -22.26 -10.81
CA PRO A 129 4.76 -21.69 -11.94
C PRO A 129 4.07 -21.94 -13.28
N LEU A 130 3.97 -20.90 -14.10
CA LEU A 130 3.51 -21.01 -15.47
C LEU A 130 4.50 -21.86 -16.28
N SER A 131 3.99 -22.84 -17.01
CA SER A 131 4.80 -23.85 -17.71
C SER A 131 4.12 -24.33 -19.01
N GLY A 132 4.85 -25.12 -19.80
CA GLY A 132 4.33 -25.71 -21.03
C GLY A 132 3.89 -24.66 -22.05
N ASP A 133 2.77 -24.91 -22.72
CA ASP A 133 2.29 -24.06 -23.81
C ASP A 133 1.83 -22.67 -23.34
N ALA A 134 1.40 -22.53 -22.07
CA ALA A 134 1.10 -21.23 -21.50
C ALA A 134 2.35 -20.34 -21.38
N ALA A 135 3.49 -20.91 -20.98
CA ALA A 135 4.75 -20.17 -20.94
C ALA A 135 5.23 -19.80 -22.36
N LYS A 136 5.09 -20.71 -23.34
CA LYS A 136 5.41 -20.41 -24.75
C LYS A 136 4.52 -19.31 -25.33
N ALA A 137 3.24 -19.27 -24.95
CA ALA A 137 2.33 -18.21 -25.37
C ALA A 137 2.79 -16.84 -24.84
N VAL A 138 3.21 -16.77 -23.56
CA VAL A 138 3.80 -15.54 -22.99
C VAL A 138 5.05 -15.12 -23.78
N ASP A 139 5.95 -16.04 -24.08
CA ASP A 139 7.18 -15.75 -24.83
C ASP A 139 6.86 -15.24 -26.25
N THR A 140 5.89 -15.84 -26.94
CA THR A 140 5.43 -15.45 -28.28
C THR A 140 4.85 -14.05 -28.29
N VAL A 141 3.92 -13.77 -27.37
CA VAL A 141 3.28 -12.45 -27.21
C VAL A 141 4.31 -11.38 -26.88
N THR A 142 5.27 -11.69 -26.02
CA THR A 142 6.34 -10.77 -25.64
C THR A 142 7.26 -10.45 -26.83
N ALA A 143 7.66 -11.47 -27.60
CA ALA A 143 8.53 -11.31 -28.76
C ALA A 143 7.89 -10.44 -29.86
N LEU A 144 6.58 -10.62 -30.07
CA LEU A 144 5.79 -9.86 -31.04
C LEU A 144 5.33 -8.49 -30.53
N ARG A 145 5.49 -8.21 -29.22
CA ARG A 145 5.03 -6.98 -28.54
C ARG A 145 3.53 -6.73 -28.75
N LEU A 146 2.73 -7.79 -28.66
CA LEU A 146 1.29 -7.66 -28.85
C LEU A 146 0.65 -6.99 -27.62
N PRO A 147 -0.36 -6.13 -27.83
CA PRO A 147 -1.18 -5.62 -26.74
C PRO A 147 -1.93 -6.76 -26.05
N VAL A 148 -1.93 -6.75 -24.71
CA VAL A 148 -2.57 -7.77 -23.88
C VAL A 148 -3.64 -7.12 -22.99
N VAL A 149 -4.82 -7.72 -22.99
CA VAL A 149 -5.88 -7.46 -22.02
C VAL A 149 -6.00 -8.68 -21.10
N ALA A 150 -5.68 -8.53 -19.82
CA ALA A 150 -5.78 -9.60 -18.84
C ALA A 150 -7.14 -9.62 -18.16
N ILE A 151 -7.71 -10.82 -18.04
CA ILE A 151 -8.91 -11.10 -17.25
C ILE A 151 -8.49 -11.47 -15.83
N ASP A 152 -9.05 -10.76 -14.85
CA ASP A 152 -8.78 -10.82 -13.41
C ASP A 152 -7.36 -10.43 -12.99
N LEU A 153 -6.33 -11.10 -13.51
CA LEU A 153 -4.92 -10.84 -13.25
C LEU A 153 -4.09 -11.40 -14.40
N PRO A 154 -2.97 -10.76 -14.82
CA PRO A 154 -2.11 -11.35 -15.84
C PRO A 154 -1.63 -12.74 -15.42
N SER A 155 -1.88 -13.73 -16.26
CA SER A 155 -1.50 -15.12 -16.03
C SER A 155 -0.01 -15.21 -15.76
N GLY A 156 0.35 -15.80 -14.63
CA GLY A 156 1.71 -15.88 -14.14
C GLY A 156 2.01 -14.92 -12.98
N VAL A 157 1.13 -13.99 -12.66
CA VAL A 157 1.21 -13.17 -11.43
C VAL A 157 0.45 -13.87 -10.30
N SER A 158 1.04 -13.92 -9.11
CA SER A 158 0.33 -14.37 -7.90
C SER A 158 -0.63 -13.28 -7.40
N GLY A 159 -1.93 -13.59 -7.29
CA GLY A 159 -2.92 -12.64 -6.78
C GLY A 159 -2.72 -12.27 -5.31
N ALA A 160 -2.09 -13.14 -4.52
CA ALA A 160 -1.84 -12.89 -3.10
C ALA A 160 -0.57 -12.05 -2.85
N SER A 161 0.50 -12.28 -3.62
CA SER A 161 1.82 -11.73 -3.33
C SER A 161 2.35 -10.76 -4.38
N GLY A 162 1.82 -10.77 -5.60
CA GLY A 162 2.38 -10.05 -6.74
C GLY A 162 3.64 -10.69 -7.33
N GLU A 163 4.10 -11.83 -6.82
CA GLU A 163 5.26 -12.54 -7.37
C GLU A 163 5.02 -13.06 -8.79
N ILE A 164 6.07 -13.06 -9.62
CA ILE A 164 6.03 -13.69 -10.94
C ILE A 164 6.33 -15.17 -10.80
N LEU A 165 5.34 -16.01 -11.09
CA LEU A 165 5.43 -17.46 -11.06
C LEU A 165 6.02 -17.98 -12.38
N SER A 166 7.35 -17.86 -12.54
CA SER A 166 8.17 -18.21 -13.73
C SER A 166 8.12 -17.20 -14.89
N ARG A 167 6.93 -16.98 -15.45
CA ARG A 167 6.66 -16.06 -16.57
C ARG A 167 5.30 -15.44 -16.35
N ALA A 168 5.10 -14.20 -16.80
CA ALA A 168 3.79 -13.56 -16.79
C ALA A 168 3.58 -12.73 -18.05
N PHE A 169 2.33 -12.61 -18.48
CA PHE A 169 1.98 -11.59 -19.45
C PHE A 169 2.19 -10.19 -18.88
N ARG A 170 2.52 -9.25 -19.76
CA ARG A 170 2.52 -7.82 -19.47
C ARG A 170 1.30 -7.19 -20.13
N ALA A 171 0.27 -6.94 -19.34
CA ALA A 171 -0.96 -6.33 -19.80
C ALA A 171 -0.82 -4.82 -20.04
N GLU A 172 -1.50 -4.33 -21.06
CA GLU A 172 -1.83 -2.90 -21.18
C GLU A 172 -3.03 -2.55 -20.30
N LEU A 173 -3.96 -3.51 -20.16
CA LEU A 173 -5.18 -3.39 -19.38
C LEU A 173 -5.44 -4.69 -18.62
N THR A 174 -5.73 -4.59 -17.34
CA THR A 174 -6.28 -5.68 -16.52
C THR A 174 -7.69 -5.30 -16.07
N VAL A 175 -8.66 -6.16 -16.38
CA VAL A 175 -10.04 -6.01 -15.90
C VAL A 175 -10.24 -7.03 -14.79
N THR A 176 -10.34 -6.56 -13.55
CA THR A 176 -10.59 -7.40 -12.36
C THR A 176 -11.97 -7.14 -11.80
N PHE A 177 -12.45 -8.03 -10.93
CA PHE A 177 -13.86 -8.10 -10.56
C PHE A 177 -14.07 -7.94 -9.06
N ALA A 178 -15.12 -7.21 -8.70
CA ALA A 178 -15.62 -6.94 -7.34
C ALA A 178 -14.66 -6.22 -6.39
N ARG A 179 -13.46 -6.76 -6.17
CA ARG A 179 -12.36 -6.12 -5.45
C ARG A 179 -11.01 -6.42 -6.12
N LYS A 180 -10.08 -5.48 -5.98
CA LYS A 180 -8.68 -5.73 -6.32
C LYS A 180 -8.11 -6.78 -5.37
N LYS A 181 -7.12 -7.51 -5.86
CA LYS A 181 -6.27 -8.42 -5.09
C LYS A 181 -4.92 -7.77 -4.76
N PRO A 182 -4.22 -8.13 -3.67
CA PRO A 182 -2.91 -7.53 -3.33
C PRO A 182 -1.88 -7.56 -4.47
N GLY A 183 -1.87 -8.62 -5.28
CA GLY A 183 -0.96 -8.77 -6.43
C GLY A 183 -1.10 -7.70 -7.52
N HIS A 184 -2.22 -6.96 -7.54
CA HIS A 184 -2.38 -5.79 -8.40
C HIS A 184 -1.56 -4.58 -7.95
N LEU A 185 -1.24 -4.51 -6.66
CA LEU A 185 -0.62 -3.33 -6.05
C LEU A 185 0.83 -3.61 -5.61
N LEU A 186 1.15 -4.86 -5.28
CA LEU A 186 2.50 -5.30 -4.94
C LEU A 186 3.37 -5.51 -6.18
N LEU A 187 4.65 -5.15 -6.07
CA LEU A 187 5.64 -5.44 -7.11
C LEU A 187 6.21 -6.85 -6.92
N PRO A 188 6.62 -7.52 -8.01
CA PRO A 188 6.62 -7.04 -9.41
C PRO A 188 5.25 -7.08 -10.13
N GLY A 189 4.23 -7.73 -9.58
CA GLY A 189 2.93 -7.99 -10.21
C GLY A 189 2.19 -6.75 -10.72
N ARG A 190 2.18 -5.66 -9.94
CA ARG A 190 1.65 -4.35 -10.35
C ARG A 190 2.21 -3.88 -11.69
N GLY A 191 3.51 -4.11 -11.93
CA GLY A 191 4.17 -3.72 -13.18
C GLY A 191 3.71 -4.50 -14.40
N GLN A 192 3.03 -5.65 -14.20
CA GLN A 192 2.46 -6.47 -15.26
C GLN A 192 0.99 -6.17 -15.55
N CYS A 193 0.30 -5.44 -14.68
CA CYS A 193 -1.15 -5.24 -14.79
C CYS A 193 -1.57 -4.14 -15.77
N GLY A 194 -0.68 -3.18 -16.10
CA GLY A 194 -1.06 -2.03 -16.92
C GLY A 194 -2.09 -1.13 -16.21
N GLU A 195 -3.03 -0.57 -16.95
CA GLU A 195 -4.23 0.07 -16.38
C GLU A 195 -5.08 -1.01 -15.69
N ILE A 196 -5.60 -0.74 -14.48
CA ILE A 196 -6.49 -1.66 -13.77
C ILE A 196 -7.90 -1.08 -13.76
N VAL A 197 -8.84 -1.80 -14.35
CA VAL A 197 -10.27 -1.51 -14.30
C VAL A 197 -10.93 -2.49 -13.34
N LEU A 198 -11.59 -1.96 -12.31
CA LEU A 198 -12.39 -2.75 -11.39
C LEU A 198 -13.85 -2.77 -11.89
N ALA A 199 -14.30 -3.91 -12.40
CA ALA A 199 -15.67 -4.08 -12.87
C ALA A 199 -16.58 -4.63 -11.76
N ASP A 200 -17.77 -4.05 -11.66
CA ASP A 200 -18.84 -4.57 -10.81
C ASP A 200 -19.55 -5.72 -11.53
N ILE A 201 -19.50 -6.90 -10.92
CA ILE A 201 -20.15 -8.13 -11.42
C ILE A 201 -21.38 -8.51 -10.58
N GLY A 202 -21.78 -7.66 -9.64
CA GLY A 202 -22.93 -7.84 -8.74
C GLY A 202 -22.65 -8.66 -7.50
N ILE A 203 -21.43 -8.55 -6.95
CA ILE A 203 -21.12 -9.04 -5.61
C ILE A 203 -21.37 -7.90 -4.64
N ASP A 204 -22.37 -8.08 -3.77
CA ASP A 204 -22.86 -7.06 -2.85
C ASP A 204 -21.84 -6.71 -1.76
N ASP A 205 -21.75 -5.43 -1.39
CA ASP A 205 -20.83 -4.96 -0.34
C ASP A 205 -21.13 -5.59 1.03
N GLY A 206 -22.39 -5.97 1.30
CA GLY A 206 -22.79 -6.71 2.50
C GLY A 206 -22.26 -8.14 2.53
N ILE A 207 -21.97 -8.77 1.38
CA ILE A 207 -21.24 -10.05 1.32
C ILE A 207 -19.77 -9.83 1.65
N ILE A 208 -19.15 -8.77 1.10
CA ILE A 208 -17.75 -8.44 1.38
C ILE A 208 -17.55 -8.13 2.87
N ALA A 209 -18.47 -7.37 3.49
CA ALA A 209 -18.42 -7.05 4.91
C ALA A 209 -18.43 -8.29 5.82
N GLN A 210 -19.07 -9.39 5.41
CA GLN A 210 -19.10 -10.65 6.18
C GLN A 210 -17.73 -11.36 6.22
N LEU A 211 -16.82 -11.05 5.30
CA LEU A 211 -15.49 -11.67 5.26
C LEU A 211 -14.51 -11.09 6.29
N ALA A 212 -14.87 -9.99 6.97
CA ALA A 212 -14.01 -9.30 7.94
C ALA A 212 -12.61 -8.99 7.37
N VAL A 213 -12.59 -8.45 6.15
CA VAL A 213 -11.36 -8.14 5.42
C VAL A 213 -10.49 -7.18 6.21
N SER A 214 -9.18 -7.48 6.27
CA SER A 214 -8.19 -6.69 7.00
C SER A 214 -7.10 -6.10 6.09
N THR A 215 -7.27 -6.20 4.78
CA THR A 215 -6.34 -5.65 3.78
C THR A 215 -7.04 -4.59 2.94
N PHE A 216 -6.40 -3.44 2.76
CA PHE A 216 -6.99 -2.30 2.06
C PHE A 216 -6.03 -1.69 1.03
N GLU A 217 -6.56 -1.08 -0.01
CA GLU A 217 -5.84 -0.12 -0.83
C GLU A 217 -5.75 1.18 -0.02
N ASN A 218 -4.56 1.78 0.06
CA ASN A 218 -4.39 3.04 0.75
C ASN A 218 -4.92 4.19 -0.14
N VAL A 219 -6.18 4.56 0.09
CA VAL A 219 -6.87 5.69 -0.53
C VAL A 219 -7.55 6.54 0.54
N PRO A 220 -7.88 7.82 0.27
CA PRO A 220 -8.53 8.70 1.24
C PRO A 220 -9.74 8.07 1.94
N ASP A 221 -10.62 7.36 1.23
CA ASP A 221 -11.80 6.69 1.82
C ASP A 221 -11.49 5.82 3.05
N LEU A 222 -10.28 5.29 3.18
CA LEU A 222 -9.85 4.47 4.33
C LEU A 222 -9.72 5.28 5.63
N TRP A 223 -9.34 6.55 5.55
CA TRP A 223 -8.91 7.35 6.71
C TRP A 223 -9.50 8.77 6.72
N LEU A 224 -10.22 9.19 5.67
CA LEU A 224 -10.72 10.56 5.51
C LEU A 224 -11.61 10.96 6.68
N GLN A 225 -12.47 10.06 7.18
CA GLN A 225 -13.35 10.33 8.32
C GLN A 225 -12.58 10.75 9.58
N GLU A 226 -11.38 10.18 9.79
CA GLU A 226 -10.48 10.52 10.90
C GLU A 226 -9.58 11.72 10.57
N PHE A 227 -9.55 12.19 9.32
CA PHE A 227 -8.69 13.28 8.89
C PHE A 227 -9.07 14.59 9.62
N PRO A 228 -8.13 15.25 10.31
CA PRO A 228 -8.44 16.35 11.20
C PRO A 228 -8.87 17.57 10.40
N VAL A 229 -10.03 18.15 10.72
CA VAL A 229 -10.46 19.47 10.21
C VAL A 229 -10.45 20.45 11.37
N PRO A 230 -9.66 21.54 11.32
CA PRO A 230 -9.67 22.55 12.37
C PRO A 230 -11.08 23.14 12.53
N ALA A 231 -11.67 22.98 13.73
CA ALA A 231 -12.90 23.67 14.09
C ALA A 231 -12.68 25.18 14.17
N VAL A 232 -13.76 25.98 14.03
CA VAL A 232 -13.69 27.45 14.06
C VAL A 232 -13.15 27.97 15.41
N ASP A 233 -13.38 27.24 16.50
CA ASP A 233 -12.88 27.52 17.85
C ASP A 233 -11.55 26.81 18.17
N ALA A 234 -10.91 26.15 17.20
CA ALA A 234 -9.70 25.37 17.44
C ALA A 234 -8.50 26.27 17.76
N HIS A 235 -7.95 26.14 18.97
CA HIS A 235 -6.67 26.72 19.35
C HIS A 235 -5.50 25.76 19.11
N LYS A 236 -4.28 26.29 19.01
CA LYS A 236 -3.05 25.52 18.70
C LYS A 236 -2.85 24.27 19.57
N TYR A 237 -3.29 24.27 20.82
CA TYR A 237 -3.18 23.12 21.72
C TYR A 237 -4.06 21.94 21.31
N LYS A 238 -5.23 22.18 20.69
CA LYS A 238 -6.10 21.10 20.16
C LYS A 238 -5.50 20.41 18.93
N ARG A 239 -4.46 20.99 18.32
CA ARG A 239 -3.76 20.46 17.14
C ARG A 239 -2.45 19.74 17.49
N GLY A 240 -2.21 19.56 18.79
CA GLY A 240 -1.05 18.88 19.36
C GLY A 240 0.29 19.57 19.12
N HIS A 241 1.31 18.98 19.74
CA HIS A 241 2.70 19.40 19.75
C HIS A 241 3.57 18.20 19.35
N VAL A 242 4.36 18.39 18.29
CA VAL A 242 5.38 17.43 17.84
C VAL A 242 6.78 17.79 18.37
N GLY A 243 7.49 16.82 18.92
CA GLY A 243 8.93 16.91 19.21
C GLY A 243 9.77 16.21 18.13
N VAL A 244 10.81 16.84 17.62
CA VAL A 244 11.70 16.23 16.59
C VAL A 244 13.14 16.27 17.06
N PHE A 245 13.79 15.12 17.16
CA PHE A 245 15.17 15.05 17.60
C PHE A 245 16.14 15.36 16.46
N SER A 246 17.11 16.25 16.73
CA SER A 246 18.14 16.65 15.78
C SER A 246 19.45 15.91 16.02
N GLY A 247 20.09 15.55 14.90
CA GLY A 247 21.50 15.17 14.88
C GLY A 247 22.43 16.33 15.26
N GLY A 248 23.72 16.02 15.22
CA GLY A 248 24.78 17.01 15.41
C GLY A 248 24.85 18.06 14.27
N PRO A 249 25.78 19.02 14.36
CA PRO A 249 25.82 20.20 13.48
C PRO A 249 25.92 19.89 11.98
N SER A 250 26.46 18.72 11.59
CA SER A 250 26.56 18.29 10.20
C SER A 250 25.35 17.49 9.68
N ALA A 251 24.35 17.21 10.53
CA ALA A 251 23.21 16.35 10.21
C ALA A 251 21.85 16.95 10.63
N THR A 252 21.78 18.27 10.79
CA THR A 252 20.56 18.98 11.19
C THR A 252 19.48 19.03 10.10
N GLY A 253 19.83 18.75 8.84
CA GLY A 253 18.89 18.77 7.70
C GLY A 253 17.66 17.91 7.91
N ALA A 254 17.87 16.67 8.37
CA ALA A 254 16.81 15.69 8.55
C ALA A 254 15.73 16.17 9.54
N ALA A 255 16.14 16.64 10.72
CA ALA A 255 15.21 17.15 11.71
C ALA A 255 14.47 18.41 11.25
N ARG A 256 15.11 19.29 10.46
CA ARG A 256 14.46 20.48 9.89
C ARG A 256 13.38 20.09 8.87
N LEU A 257 13.66 19.09 8.02
CA LEU A 257 12.69 18.54 7.07
C LEU A 257 11.49 17.92 7.81
N SER A 258 11.74 17.04 8.77
CA SER A 258 10.67 16.42 9.57
C SER A 258 9.83 17.46 10.32
N ALA A 259 10.47 18.45 10.96
CA ALA A 259 9.77 19.47 11.72
C ALA A 259 8.89 20.37 10.83
N MET A 260 9.40 20.77 9.66
CA MET A 260 8.63 21.54 8.69
C MET A 260 7.45 20.72 8.16
N ALA A 261 7.66 19.45 7.84
CA ALA A 261 6.62 18.56 7.36
C ALA A 261 5.52 18.33 8.42
N ALA A 262 5.88 18.16 9.69
CA ALA A 262 4.93 18.06 10.80
C ALA A 262 4.07 19.31 10.94
N ALA A 263 4.70 20.50 10.90
CA ALA A 263 3.98 21.78 10.94
C ALA A 263 3.03 21.94 9.75
N ARG A 264 3.50 21.60 8.54
CA ARG A 264 2.70 21.68 7.30
C ARG A 264 1.53 20.71 7.28
N SER A 265 1.70 19.53 7.88
CA SER A 265 0.66 18.49 7.99
C SER A 265 -0.39 18.82 9.05
N GLY A 266 -0.15 19.85 9.85
CA GLY A 266 -1.17 20.48 10.68
C GLY A 266 -0.92 20.46 12.18
N ALA A 267 0.25 20.00 12.64
CA ALA A 267 0.62 20.11 14.06
C ALA A 267 0.50 21.56 14.56
N GLY A 268 -0.10 21.74 15.74
CA GLY A 268 -0.32 23.06 16.34
C GLY A 268 0.96 23.74 16.83
N ALA A 269 1.92 22.92 17.26
CA ALA A 269 3.25 23.34 17.66
C ALA A 269 4.29 22.29 17.27
N VAL A 270 5.51 22.73 16.97
CA VAL A 270 6.64 21.82 16.69
C VAL A 270 7.87 22.34 17.40
N THR A 271 8.58 21.46 18.11
CA THR A 271 9.88 21.75 18.73
C THR A 271 10.95 20.81 18.21
N VAL A 272 12.04 21.37 17.69
CA VAL A 272 13.27 20.60 17.47
C VAL A 272 14.05 20.51 18.78
N LEU A 273 14.35 19.29 19.18
CA LEU A 273 15.18 18.92 20.33
C LEU A 273 16.60 18.70 19.80
N SER A 274 17.49 19.67 20.07
CA SER A 274 18.80 19.74 19.43
C SER A 274 19.92 19.60 20.46
N PRO A 275 21.00 18.85 20.18
CA PRO A 275 22.19 18.90 21.01
C PRO A 275 22.77 20.32 20.99
N GLY A 276 23.41 20.73 22.09
CA GLY A 276 23.89 22.10 22.29
C GLY A 276 24.79 22.61 21.15
N ASN A 277 25.66 21.75 20.63
CA ASN A 277 26.56 22.09 19.52
C ASN A 277 25.88 22.25 18.15
N ALA A 278 24.60 21.88 18.02
CA ALA A 278 23.81 22.05 16.80
C ALA A 278 22.73 23.14 16.92
N LEU A 279 22.52 23.71 18.11
CA LEU A 279 21.48 24.71 18.37
C LEU A 279 21.58 25.90 17.43
N GLN A 280 22.76 26.50 17.28
CA GLN A 280 22.95 27.69 16.44
C GLN A 280 22.72 27.37 14.95
N VAL A 281 23.11 26.17 14.50
CA VAL A 281 22.84 25.71 13.13
C VAL A 281 21.34 25.61 12.90
N ASN A 282 20.59 24.99 13.82
CA ASN A 282 19.14 24.91 13.72
C ASN A 282 18.46 26.29 13.81
N ALA A 283 18.88 27.14 14.76
CA ALA A 283 18.32 28.47 14.99
C ALA A 283 18.44 29.39 13.76
N THR A 284 19.49 29.23 12.96
CA THR A 284 19.71 30.03 11.74
C THR A 284 18.70 29.71 10.63
N HIS A 285 18.09 28.53 10.65
CA HIS A 285 17.17 28.06 9.59
C HIS A 285 15.71 27.94 10.05
N LEU A 286 15.45 27.88 11.35
CA LEU A 286 14.11 27.65 11.91
C LEU A 286 13.49 28.95 12.40
N THR A 287 12.33 29.31 11.84
CA THR A 287 11.59 30.52 12.23
C THR A 287 10.37 30.20 13.10
N SER A 288 9.39 29.47 12.55
CA SER A 288 8.15 29.12 13.28
C SER A 288 8.30 27.87 14.16
N ILE A 289 9.33 27.07 13.92
CA ILE A 289 9.63 25.86 14.66
C ILE A 289 10.41 26.25 15.92
N MET A 290 9.91 25.86 17.09
CA MET A 290 10.59 26.11 18.35
C MET A 290 11.87 25.28 18.43
N LEU A 291 12.85 25.77 19.18
CA LEU A 291 14.10 25.08 19.41
C LEU A 291 14.32 24.91 20.91
N ARG A 292 14.77 23.73 21.32
CA ARG A 292 15.16 23.46 22.70
C ARG A 292 16.43 22.63 22.71
N GLU A 293 17.32 22.92 23.66
CA GLU A 293 18.47 22.08 23.92
C GLU A 293 18.03 20.71 24.45
N ALA A 294 18.67 19.66 23.93
CA ALA A 294 18.44 18.27 24.30
C ALA A 294 19.73 17.47 24.10
N GLY A 295 20.68 17.68 25.01
CA GLY A 295 21.93 16.93 25.13
C GLY A 295 21.89 15.80 26.15
N SER A 296 20.91 15.79 27.06
CA SER A 296 20.75 14.76 28.10
C SER A 296 19.30 14.25 28.22
N LEU A 297 19.12 13.14 28.94
CA LEU A 297 17.78 12.57 29.19
C LEU A 297 16.95 13.50 30.09
N GLU A 298 17.58 14.17 31.05
CA GLU A 298 16.94 15.10 31.98
C GLU A 298 16.31 16.28 31.22
N GLU A 299 17.05 16.90 30.30
CA GLU A 299 16.55 18.01 29.48
C GLU A 299 15.35 17.59 28.60
N VAL A 300 15.37 16.35 28.12
CA VAL A 300 14.25 15.77 27.36
C VAL A 300 13.06 15.50 28.27
N GLN A 301 13.27 14.95 29.47
CA GLN A 301 12.21 14.74 30.46
C GLN A 301 11.54 16.05 30.88
N GLU A 302 12.31 17.11 31.07
CA GLU A 302 11.76 18.45 31.32
C GLU A 302 10.91 18.96 30.16
N PHE A 303 11.29 18.67 28.91
CA PHE A 303 10.46 18.98 27.74
C PHE A 303 9.15 18.20 27.74
N LEU A 304 9.23 16.88 27.93
CA LEU A 304 8.07 16.00 27.95
C LEU A 304 7.08 16.43 29.05
N THR A 305 7.59 16.79 30.23
CA THR A 305 6.79 17.26 31.37
C THR A 305 6.20 18.65 31.14
N ALA A 306 6.97 19.58 30.55
CA ALA A 306 6.50 20.96 30.38
C ALA A 306 5.54 21.13 29.19
N ARG A 307 5.66 20.30 28.16
CA ARG A 307 4.96 20.48 26.88
C ARG A 307 3.98 19.38 26.53
N HIS A 308 4.12 18.19 27.11
CA HIS A 308 3.27 17.03 26.83
C HIS A 308 3.05 16.77 25.33
N PRO A 309 4.13 16.62 24.53
CA PRO A 309 3.99 16.41 23.09
C PRO A 309 3.24 15.12 22.79
N GLU A 310 2.26 15.20 21.89
CA GLU A 310 1.44 14.07 21.46
C GLU A 310 2.19 13.15 20.49
N ALA A 311 3.23 13.65 19.80
CA ALA A 311 4.06 12.81 18.94
C ALA A 311 5.54 13.21 18.95
N LEU A 312 6.42 12.23 18.79
CA LEU A 312 7.86 12.42 18.67
C LEU A 312 8.39 11.78 17.38
N VAL A 313 9.38 12.41 16.76
CA VAL A 313 10.18 11.84 15.66
C VAL A 313 11.60 11.62 16.14
N PHE A 314 12.06 10.37 16.13
CA PHE A 314 13.39 10.00 16.63
C PHE A 314 14.12 9.13 15.59
N GLY A 315 15.34 9.53 15.23
CA GLY A 315 16.21 8.74 14.34
C GLY A 315 16.88 9.52 13.21
N PRO A 316 16.16 10.31 12.40
CA PRO A 316 16.77 11.00 11.26
C PRO A 316 18.00 11.85 11.63
N GLY A 317 19.17 11.49 11.10
CA GLY A 317 20.43 12.22 11.26
C GLY A 317 21.14 12.06 12.62
N LEU A 318 20.69 11.16 13.50
CA LEU A 318 21.30 10.93 14.82
C LEU A 318 22.62 10.15 14.76
N GLY A 319 22.85 9.43 13.66
CA GLY A 319 23.97 8.51 13.47
C GLY A 319 23.68 7.12 14.08
N PRO A 320 24.01 6.03 13.38
CA PRO A 320 23.60 4.69 13.77
C PRO A 320 24.51 4.10 14.86
N LYS A 321 24.34 4.53 16.11
CA LYS A 321 25.17 4.13 17.26
C LYS A 321 24.33 3.42 18.32
N PRO A 322 24.86 2.43 19.06
CA PRO A 322 24.11 1.73 20.11
C PRO A 322 23.41 2.67 21.11
N LYS A 323 24.09 3.75 21.53
CA LYS A 323 23.53 4.77 22.42
C LYS A 323 22.24 5.43 21.92
N VAL A 324 22.05 5.56 20.60
CA VAL A 324 20.80 6.09 20.02
C VAL A 324 19.66 5.11 20.25
N GLY A 325 19.92 3.80 20.13
CA GLY A 325 18.95 2.76 20.45
C GLY A 325 18.63 2.70 21.95
N ASP A 326 19.65 2.78 22.81
CA ASP A 326 19.46 2.83 24.27
C ASP A 326 18.57 4.02 24.67
N PHE A 327 18.80 5.18 24.05
CA PHE A 327 18.00 6.37 24.29
C PHE A 327 16.55 6.21 23.80
N ALA A 328 16.32 5.57 22.65
CA ALA A 328 14.95 5.28 22.17
C ALA A 328 14.18 4.41 23.18
N LEU A 329 14.83 3.39 23.76
CA LEU A 329 14.23 2.55 24.80
C LEU A 329 13.90 3.34 26.07
N GLN A 330 14.82 4.20 26.52
CA GLN A 330 14.60 5.08 27.67
C GLN A 330 13.44 6.05 27.43
N LEU A 331 13.33 6.58 26.20
CA LEU A 331 12.25 7.48 25.81
C LEU A 331 10.89 6.78 25.85
N ILE A 332 10.78 5.57 25.28
CA ILE A 332 9.54 4.76 25.32
C ILE A 332 9.12 4.49 26.77
N LYS A 333 10.06 4.09 27.63
CA LYS A 333 9.79 3.83 29.06
C LYS A 333 9.35 5.09 29.80
N THR A 334 10.03 6.21 29.58
CA THR A 334 9.70 7.51 30.19
C THR A 334 8.27 7.95 29.81
N LEU A 335 7.88 7.81 28.54
CA LEU A 335 6.51 8.14 28.11
C LEU A 335 5.47 7.21 28.74
N ALA A 336 5.75 5.90 28.82
CA ALA A 336 4.85 4.94 29.44
C ALA A 336 4.62 5.22 30.94
N GLU A 337 5.67 5.63 31.66
CA GLU A 337 5.61 6.03 33.07
C GLU A 337 4.81 7.34 33.25
N GLY A 338 5.04 8.33 32.38
CA GLY A 338 4.31 9.60 32.40
C GLY A 338 2.81 9.44 32.11
N ALA A 339 2.45 8.58 31.15
CA ALA A 339 1.06 8.27 30.81
C ALA A 339 0.31 7.63 31.99
N ARG A 340 0.97 6.78 32.79
CA ARG A 340 0.39 6.20 34.00
C ARG A 340 0.03 7.25 35.06
N ALA A 341 0.81 8.31 35.16
CA ALA A 341 0.59 9.37 36.15
C ALA A 341 -0.55 10.33 35.74
N SER A 342 -0.75 10.53 34.44
CA SER A 342 -1.86 11.32 33.89
C SER A 342 -3.10 10.44 33.74
N GLN A 343 -4.03 10.46 34.71
CA GLN A 343 -5.29 9.69 34.66
C GLN A 343 -6.26 10.12 33.53
N THR A 344 -5.77 10.77 32.47
CA THR A 344 -6.54 11.16 31.30
C THR A 344 -6.39 10.07 30.23
N ALA A 345 -7.51 9.41 29.93
CA ALA A 345 -7.57 8.12 29.26
C ALA A 345 -7.13 8.06 27.77
N ASN A 346 -6.54 9.12 27.20
CA ASN A 346 -6.44 9.21 25.73
C ASN A 346 -5.06 9.44 25.09
N HIS A 347 -3.95 9.68 25.80
CA HIS A 347 -2.71 10.02 25.07
C HIS A 347 -1.45 9.46 25.73
N GLY A 348 -1.12 8.19 25.44
CA GLY A 348 0.22 7.63 25.66
C GLY A 348 1.30 8.27 24.76
N GLY A 349 0.94 9.25 23.93
CA GLY A 349 1.78 9.82 22.88
C GLY A 349 2.08 8.82 21.76
N ALA A 350 2.69 9.31 20.69
CA ALA A 350 3.22 8.48 19.61
C ALA A 350 4.72 8.71 19.44
N ILE A 351 5.44 7.67 19.01
CA ILE A 351 6.84 7.78 18.59
C ILE A 351 6.95 7.23 17.17
N VAL A 352 7.51 8.03 16.27
CA VAL A 352 7.93 7.62 14.93
C VAL A 352 9.44 7.35 14.99
N LEU A 353 9.82 6.09 14.82
CA LEU A 353 11.21 5.65 14.67
C LEU A 353 11.56 5.50 13.19
N ASP A 354 12.56 6.24 12.73
CA ASP A 354 13.04 6.22 11.35
C ASP A 354 14.56 6.15 11.27
N ALA A 355 15.10 5.82 10.10
CA ALA A 355 16.52 5.95 9.77
C ALA A 355 17.49 5.36 10.82
N ASP A 356 18.35 6.22 11.40
CA ASP A 356 19.39 5.80 12.34
C ASP A 356 18.82 5.22 13.63
N ALA A 357 17.60 5.58 14.05
CA ALA A 357 16.98 4.93 15.21
C ALA A 357 16.67 3.47 14.92
N ILE A 358 16.11 3.17 13.73
CA ILE A 358 15.82 1.79 13.33
C ILE A 358 17.12 0.98 13.24
N THR A 359 18.13 1.52 12.56
CA THR A 359 19.42 0.85 12.43
C THR A 359 20.10 0.69 13.79
N SER A 360 19.98 1.68 14.67
CA SER A 360 20.50 1.57 16.03
C SER A 360 19.73 0.57 16.87
N MET A 361 18.43 0.33 16.67
CA MET A 361 17.70 -0.70 17.41
C MET A 361 18.03 -2.13 16.99
N ALA A 362 18.66 -2.33 15.83
CA ALA A 362 18.97 -3.66 15.29
C ALA A 362 19.88 -4.53 16.17
N HIS A 363 20.64 -3.95 17.11
CA HIS A 363 21.45 -4.73 18.06
C HIS A 363 20.66 -5.24 19.28
N GLN A 364 19.47 -4.69 19.54
CA GLN A 364 18.60 -5.08 20.65
C GLN A 364 17.10 -5.03 20.29
N PRO A 365 16.67 -5.71 19.19
CA PRO A 365 15.29 -5.65 18.72
C PRO A 365 14.27 -6.16 19.74
N GLN A 366 14.62 -7.19 20.52
CA GLN A 366 13.71 -7.75 21.53
C GLN A 366 13.35 -6.73 22.60
N SER A 367 14.34 -5.97 23.10
CA SER A 367 14.11 -4.89 24.06
C SER A 367 13.14 -3.83 23.52
N LEU A 368 13.20 -3.52 22.22
CA LEU A 368 12.24 -2.61 21.57
C LEU A 368 10.83 -3.16 21.63
N PHE A 369 10.68 -4.43 21.22
CA PHE A 369 9.39 -5.08 21.10
C PHE A 369 8.74 -5.30 22.47
N GLU A 370 9.53 -5.58 23.50
CA GLU A 370 9.06 -5.66 24.89
C GLU A 370 8.62 -4.29 25.41
N ALA A 371 9.41 -3.24 25.17
CA ALA A 371 9.07 -1.88 25.58
C ALA A 371 7.78 -1.38 24.91
N ALA A 372 7.60 -1.67 23.62
CA ALA A 372 6.40 -1.29 22.86
C ALA A 372 5.14 -2.05 23.28
N ARG A 373 5.26 -3.23 23.90
CA ARG A 373 4.13 -4.01 24.44
C ARG A 373 3.74 -3.63 25.87
N HIS A 374 4.57 -2.84 26.55
CA HIS A 374 4.30 -2.46 27.92
C HIS A 374 2.97 -1.71 28.02
N LEU A 375 2.25 -1.90 29.13
CA LEU A 375 1.02 -1.16 29.39
C LEU A 375 1.30 0.35 29.36
N ASN A 376 0.45 1.11 28.67
CA ASN A 376 0.59 2.56 28.45
C ASN A 376 1.80 2.97 27.61
N ALA A 377 2.49 2.04 26.93
CA ALA A 377 3.51 2.41 25.95
C ALA A 377 2.92 3.35 24.88
N PRO A 378 3.72 4.33 24.39
CA PRO A 378 3.31 5.16 23.28
C PRO A 378 2.99 4.31 22.04
N ALA A 379 2.09 4.80 21.20
CA ALA A 379 1.89 4.21 19.88
C ALA A 379 3.22 4.28 19.10
N LEU A 380 3.72 3.14 18.67
CA LEU A 380 4.98 3.04 17.94
C LEU A 380 4.73 2.94 16.44
N VAL A 381 5.34 3.83 15.65
CA VAL A 381 5.41 3.71 14.19
C VAL A 381 6.87 3.53 13.80
N ILE A 382 7.16 2.52 12.99
CA ILE A 382 8.51 2.24 12.48
C ILE A 382 8.46 2.30 10.97
N THR A 383 9.35 3.06 10.35
CA THR A 383 9.32 3.34 8.91
C THR A 383 10.52 2.75 8.15
N PRO A 384 10.78 1.42 8.21
CA PRO A 384 11.98 0.85 7.61
C PRO A 384 11.92 0.84 6.08
N HIS A 385 13.03 1.16 5.42
CA HIS A 385 13.28 0.70 4.05
C HIS A 385 13.77 -0.77 4.05
N GLU A 386 13.94 -1.39 2.87
CA GLU A 386 14.35 -2.81 2.74
C GLU A 386 15.55 -3.20 3.62
N GLY A 387 16.67 -2.48 3.50
CA GLY A 387 17.86 -2.74 4.32
C GLY A 387 17.67 -2.55 5.84
N GLU A 388 16.87 -1.58 6.28
CA GLU A 388 16.53 -1.39 7.69
C GLU A 388 15.62 -2.50 8.21
N PHE A 389 14.65 -2.89 7.38
CA PHE A 389 13.74 -3.99 7.66
C PHE A 389 14.53 -5.29 7.86
N GLY A 390 15.46 -5.61 6.95
CA GLY A 390 16.33 -6.78 7.08
C GLY A 390 17.25 -6.78 8.30
N ARG A 391 17.63 -5.61 8.83
CA ARG A 391 18.41 -5.51 10.07
C ARG A 391 17.55 -5.74 11.31
N LEU A 392 16.34 -5.17 11.34
CA LEU A 392 15.44 -5.26 12.50
C LEU A 392 14.64 -6.58 12.54
N PHE A 393 14.38 -7.17 11.38
CA PHE A 393 13.60 -8.40 11.18
C PHE A 393 14.29 -9.41 10.25
N PRO A 394 15.51 -9.89 10.56
CA PRO A 394 16.31 -10.70 9.64
C PRO A 394 15.66 -12.02 9.23
N ASP A 395 14.99 -12.71 10.15
CA ASP A 395 14.25 -13.96 9.94
C ASP A 395 13.04 -13.76 9.03
N ILE A 396 12.26 -12.69 9.24
CA ILE A 396 11.09 -12.36 8.42
C ILE A 396 11.52 -11.87 7.03
N ALA A 397 12.57 -11.04 6.97
CA ALA A 397 13.11 -10.55 5.70
C ALA A 397 13.66 -11.69 4.84
N GLY A 398 14.35 -12.65 5.46
CA GLY A 398 14.96 -13.81 4.81
C GLY A 398 13.98 -14.88 4.34
N ASP A 399 12.73 -14.87 4.83
CA ASP A 399 11.70 -15.81 4.40
C ASP A 399 11.20 -15.48 2.98
N LYS A 400 11.50 -16.35 2.02
CA LYS A 400 11.09 -16.21 0.61
C LYS A 400 9.66 -16.69 0.36
N THR A 401 9.04 -17.36 1.31
CA THR A 401 7.66 -17.85 1.19
C THR A 401 6.65 -16.75 1.53
N MET A 402 7.07 -15.73 2.28
CA MET A 402 6.25 -14.60 2.70
C MET A 402 6.25 -13.49 1.63
N SER A 403 5.06 -13.00 1.30
CA SER A 403 4.92 -11.77 0.51
C SER A 403 5.36 -10.55 1.33
N LYS A 404 5.54 -9.41 0.67
CA LYS A 404 5.80 -8.13 1.36
C LYS A 404 4.69 -7.77 2.37
N LEU A 405 3.43 -8.09 2.02
CA LEU A 405 2.28 -7.93 2.91
C LEU A 405 2.40 -8.81 4.16
N ASP A 406 2.73 -10.08 3.98
CA ASP A 406 2.90 -11.02 5.10
C ASP A 406 4.05 -10.59 6.01
N LYS A 407 5.16 -10.15 5.41
CA LYS A 407 6.34 -9.65 6.15
C LYS A 407 5.99 -8.42 6.98
N ALA A 408 5.28 -7.46 6.40
CA ALA A 408 4.86 -6.24 7.11
C ALA A 408 3.94 -6.58 8.30
N ARG A 409 2.95 -7.48 8.11
CA ARG A 409 2.06 -7.94 9.19
C ARG A 409 2.80 -8.67 10.31
N ALA A 410 3.67 -9.60 9.95
CA ALA A 410 4.47 -10.33 10.93
C ALA A 410 5.38 -9.39 11.72
N ALA A 411 6.00 -8.42 11.06
CA ALA A 411 6.80 -7.39 11.71
C ALA A 411 5.97 -6.50 12.65
N ALA A 412 4.77 -6.09 12.22
CA ALA A 412 3.87 -5.25 13.02
C ALA A 412 3.40 -5.95 14.30
N ALA A 413 2.94 -7.20 14.19
CA ALA A 413 2.58 -8.02 15.34
C ALA A 413 3.78 -8.27 16.25
N ARG A 414 4.96 -8.52 15.68
CA ARG A 414 6.19 -8.78 16.46
C ARG A 414 6.72 -7.53 17.17
N ALA A 415 6.56 -6.35 16.59
CA ALA A 415 7.02 -5.10 17.18
C ALA A 415 5.97 -4.40 18.06
N ASN A 416 4.71 -4.86 18.02
CA ASN A 416 3.57 -4.11 18.55
C ASN A 416 3.54 -2.66 18.04
N ALA A 417 3.75 -2.50 16.74
CA ALA A 417 3.96 -1.21 16.11
C ALA A 417 3.28 -1.17 14.73
N VAL A 418 2.94 0.03 14.28
CA VAL A 418 2.60 0.25 12.88
C VAL A 418 3.89 0.24 12.06
N ILE A 419 4.01 -0.69 11.11
CA ILE A 419 5.17 -0.82 10.23
C ILE A 419 4.85 -0.18 8.89
N VAL A 420 5.66 0.78 8.47
CA VAL A 420 5.66 1.31 7.10
C VAL A 420 6.83 0.66 6.35
N TYR A 421 6.58 -0.45 5.69
CA TYR A 421 7.58 -1.15 4.90
C TYR A 421 7.79 -0.42 3.57
N LYS A 422 8.71 0.56 3.59
CA LYS A 422 8.93 1.52 2.49
C LYS A 422 9.40 0.83 1.20
N GLY A 423 8.94 1.36 0.08
CA GLY A 423 9.30 0.95 -1.28
C GLY A 423 8.31 1.52 -2.30
N ALA A 424 8.50 1.21 -3.58
CA ALA A 424 7.56 1.64 -4.63
C ALA A 424 6.13 1.08 -4.43
N ASP A 425 6.02 -0.04 -3.74
CA ASP A 425 4.81 -0.71 -3.26
C ASP A 425 4.77 -0.71 -1.72
N THR A 426 4.81 0.48 -1.11
CA THR A 426 4.82 0.60 0.36
C THR A 426 3.63 -0.12 0.98
N VAL A 427 3.89 -0.95 2.00
CA VAL A 427 2.88 -1.62 2.81
C VAL A 427 2.88 -1.05 4.21
N ILE A 428 1.70 -0.67 4.70
CA ILE A 428 1.46 -0.21 6.07
C ILE A 428 0.75 -1.33 6.80
N ALA A 429 1.29 -1.83 7.91
CA ALA A 429 0.66 -2.89 8.70
C ALA A 429 0.58 -2.51 10.18
N ALA A 430 -0.56 -2.79 10.80
CA ALA A 430 -0.84 -2.56 12.22
C ALA A 430 -0.72 -3.86 13.02
N PRO A 431 -0.50 -3.77 14.34
CA PRO A 431 -0.32 -4.95 15.19
C PRO A 431 -1.61 -5.78 15.36
N ASP A 432 -2.78 -5.20 15.07
CA ASP A 432 -4.08 -5.88 15.08
C ASP A 432 -4.38 -6.69 13.81
N GLY A 433 -3.45 -6.69 12.85
CA GLY A 433 -3.57 -7.42 11.59
C GLY A 433 -4.08 -6.58 10.41
N LYS A 434 -4.59 -5.36 10.64
CA LYS A 434 -4.95 -4.43 9.57
C LYS A 434 -3.72 -4.11 8.72
N ALA A 435 -3.89 -4.01 7.41
CA ALA A 435 -2.83 -3.61 6.50
C ALA A 435 -3.38 -2.82 5.30
N ALA A 436 -2.60 -1.88 4.80
CA ALA A 436 -2.89 -1.12 3.60
C ALA A 436 -1.71 -1.15 2.61
N ILE A 437 -1.99 -1.17 1.31
CA ILE A 437 -0.98 -1.15 0.25
C ILE A 437 -1.11 0.15 -0.54
N ASN A 438 -0.02 0.90 -0.64
CA ASN A 438 -0.03 2.22 -1.27
C ASN A 438 -0.04 2.13 -2.80
N SER A 439 -1.08 2.67 -3.43
CA SER A 439 -1.25 2.62 -4.89
C SER A 439 -0.80 3.89 -5.62
N ASN A 440 -0.66 5.04 -4.95
CA ASN A 440 -0.24 6.31 -5.58
C ASN A 440 1.27 6.60 -5.51
N GLY A 441 2.11 5.59 -5.24
CA GLY A 441 3.56 5.75 -5.13
C GLY A 441 4.18 6.51 -6.32
N ALA A 442 5.08 7.46 -6.03
CA ALA A 442 5.70 8.33 -7.03
C ALA A 442 7.22 8.04 -7.16
N PRO A 443 7.74 7.76 -8.38
CA PRO A 443 9.18 7.51 -8.58
C PRO A 443 10.09 8.66 -8.10
N TRP A 444 9.58 9.90 -8.15
CA TRP A 444 10.31 11.11 -7.77
C TRP A 444 10.66 11.18 -6.29
N LEU A 445 10.04 10.35 -5.44
CA LEU A 445 10.35 10.28 -4.01
C LEU A 445 11.66 9.55 -3.69
N ALA A 446 12.33 8.97 -4.68
CA ALA A 446 13.63 8.32 -4.55
C ALA A 446 14.77 9.35 -4.40
N THR A 447 14.64 10.28 -3.46
CA THR A 447 15.61 11.33 -3.13
C THR A 447 15.93 11.32 -1.63
N ALA A 448 17.14 11.70 -1.26
CA ALA A 448 17.56 11.76 0.14
C ALA A 448 16.71 12.78 0.91
N GLY A 449 16.29 12.43 2.12
CA GLY A 449 15.45 13.28 2.98
C GLY A 449 13.94 13.15 2.77
N SER A 450 13.46 12.45 1.73
CA SER A 450 12.01 12.21 1.57
C SER A 450 11.43 11.39 2.73
N GLY A 451 12.18 10.40 3.23
CA GLY A 451 11.83 9.65 4.44
C GLY A 451 11.68 10.55 5.68
N ASP A 452 12.57 11.53 5.85
CA ASP A 452 12.52 12.47 6.97
C ASP A 452 11.25 13.31 6.94
N VAL A 453 10.84 13.76 5.74
CA VAL A 453 9.56 14.44 5.52
C VAL A 453 8.39 13.52 5.88
N LEU A 454 8.37 12.28 5.39
CA LEU A 454 7.32 11.30 5.73
C LEU A 454 7.18 11.11 7.24
N SER A 455 8.29 10.96 7.96
CA SER A 455 8.30 10.83 9.43
C SER A 455 7.68 12.05 10.12
N GLY A 456 7.93 13.25 9.60
CA GLY A 456 7.28 14.47 10.04
C GLY A 456 5.77 14.50 9.76
N ILE A 457 5.34 14.09 8.57
CA ILE A 457 3.91 14.02 8.21
C ILE A 457 3.16 13.07 9.14
N ILE A 458 3.72 11.87 9.37
CA ILE A 458 3.15 10.88 10.31
C ILE A 458 2.98 11.53 11.68
N ALA A 459 4.05 12.07 12.27
CA ALA A 459 3.98 12.67 13.60
C ALA A 459 2.99 13.84 13.66
N GLY A 460 2.91 14.67 12.61
CA GLY A 460 1.96 15.78 12.53
C GLY A 460 0.50 15.35 12.53
N LEU A 461 0.17 14.24 11.87
CA LEU A 461 -1.20 13.68 11.88
C LEU A 461 -1.53 12.97 13.19
N LEU A 462 -0.58 12.22 13.76
CA LEU A 462 -0.77 11.58 15.06
C LEU A 462 -0.94 12.60 16.19
N ALA A 463 -0.18 13.70 16.17
CA ALA A 463 -0.33 14.78 17.14
C ALA A 463 -1.70 15.47 17.08
N GLN A 464 -2.38 15.41 15.93
CA GLN A 464 -3.75 15.92 15.76
C GLN A 464 -4.81 14.89 16.19
N GLY A 465 -4.41 13.74 16.72
CA GLY A 465 -5.31 12.72 17.26
C GLY A 465 -5.76 11.66 16.25
N MET A 466 -5.18 11.61 15.04
CA MET A 466 -5.49 10.51 14.12
C MET A 466 -5.04 9.17 14.74
N PRO A 467 -5.87 8.11 14.63
CA PRO A 467 -5.48 6.77 15.03
C PRO A 467 -4.17 6.32 14.33
N PRO A 468 -3.29 5.55 14.99
CA PRO A 468 -1.96 5.24 14.45
C PRO A 468 -1.92 4.63 13.05
N PHE A 469 -2.82 3.69 12.76
CA PHE A 469 -2.87 3.04 11.45
C PHE A 469 -3.37 4.00 10.37
N GLU A 470 -4.51 4.64 10.61
CA GLU A 470 -5.18 5.56 9.70
C GLU A 470 -4.34 6.82 9.43
N GLY A 471 -3.74 7.41 10.48
CA GLY A 471 -2.83 8.56 10.36
C GLY A 471 -1.55 8.24 9.60
N THR A 472 -1.01 7.03 9.78
CA THR A 472 0.16 6.57 9.02
C THR A 472 -0.19 6.30 7.56
N CYS A 473 -1.35 5.69 7.28
CA CYS A 473 -1.85 5.49 5.92
C CYS A 473 -2.03 6.84 5.20
N ALA A 474 -2.68 7.80 5.86
CA ALA A 474 -2.86 9.16 5.35
C ALA A 474 -1.51 9.84 5.05
N ALA A 475 -0.55 9.73 5.96
CA ALA A 475 0.78 10.32 5.77
C ALA A 475 1.53 9.75 4.55
N VAL A 476 1.51 8.42 4.39
CA VAL A 476 2.14 7.76 3.23
C VAL A 476 1.46 8.18 1.92
N TRP A 477 0.13 8.25 1.92
CA TRP A 477 -0.63 8.67 0.75
C TRP A 477 -0.35 10.13 0.37
N LEU A 478 -0.42 11.05 1.34
CA LEU A 478 -0.12 12.47 1.18
C LEU A 478 1.29 12.73 0.63
N HIS A 479 2.28 12.01 1.19
CA HIS A 479 3.67 12.12 0.78
C HIS A 479 3.84 11.68 -0.69
N ALA A 480 3.24 10.55 -1.07
CA ALA A 480 3.24 10.05 -2.43
C ALA A 480 2.51 10.99 -3.41
N GLU A 481 1.36 11.52 -2.99
CA GLU A 481 0.56 12.43 -3.82
C GLU A 481 1.29 13.76 -4.07
N ALA A 482 1.89 14.34 -3.04
CA ALA A 482 2.69 15.55 -3.15
C ALA A 482 3.89 15.35 -4.10
N GLY A 483 4.60 14.23 -3.98
CA GLY A 483 5.71 13.90 -4.88
C GLY A 483 5.26 13.65 -6.32
N SER A 484 4.12 12.99 -6.51
CA SER A 484 3.53 12.72 -7.83
C SER A 484 3.17 14.02 -8.55
N ARG A 485 2.47 14.93 -7.86
CA ARG A 485 2.01 16.22 -8.42
C ARG A 485 3.15 17.18 -8.71
N PHE A 486 4.23 17.14 -7.92
CA PHE A 486 5.41 17.95 -8.19
C PHE A 486 6.12 17.49 -9.47
N GLY A 487 6.38 16.19 -9.59
CA GLY A 487 6.98 15.60 -10.78
C GLY A 487 8.51 15.70 -10.86
N PRO A 488 9.09 15.72 -12.09
CA PRO A 488 10.53 15.72 -12.30
C PRO A 488 11.25 16.91 -11.64
N GLY A 489 12.38 16.64 -10.96
CA GLY A 489 13.22 17.66 -10.31
C GLY A 489 12.95 17.86 -8.81
N LEU A 490 12.01 17.09 -8.23
CA LEU A 490 11.69 17.13 -6.80
C LEU A 490 12.91 16.89 -5.91
N ILE A 491 13.11 17.76 -4.91
CA ILE A 491 13.97 17.50 -3.74
C ILE A 491 13.14 17.47 -2.45
N ALA A 492 13.72 16.94 -1.37
CA ALA A 492 12.99 16.78 -0.11
C ALA A 492 12.49 18.10 0.50
N GLU A 493 13.18 19.21 0.25
CA GLU A 493 12.79 20.55 0.75
C GLU A 493 11.49 21.07 0.13
N ASP A 494 11.13 20.59 -1.06
CA ASP A 494 9.90 20.99 -1.76
C ASP A 494 8.66 20.33 -1.18
N LEU A 495 8.79 19.11 -0.65
CA LEU A 495 7.66 18.27 -0.25
C LEU A 495 6.74 18.94 0.78
N PRO A 496 7.22 19.59 1.86
CA PRO A 496 6.34 20.24 2.83
C PRO A 496 5.43 21.32 2.22
N LEU A 497 5.89 22.01 1.16
CA LEU A 497 5.07 22.99 0.43
C LEU A 497 4.17 22.31 -0.60
N ALA A 498 4.64 21.25 -1.25
CA ALA A 498 3.87 20.46 -2.20
C ALA A 498 2.64 19.78 -1.57
N LEU A 499 2.59 19.64 -0.23
CA LEU A 499 1.41 19.17 0.50
C LEU A 499 0.21 20.11 0.40
N LEU A 500 0.41 21.42 0.23
CA LEU A 500 -0.68 22.42 0.31
C LEU A 500 -1.88 22.16 -0.62
N PRO A 501 -1.71 21.92 -1.93
CA PRO A 501 -2.84 21.60 -2.80
C PRO A 501 -3.55 20.31 -2.39
N VAL A 502 -2.80 19.28 -1.99
CA VAL A 502 -3.35 17.99 -1.56
C VAL A 502 -4.19 18.14 -0.29
N LEU A 503 -3.66 18.86 0.71
CA LEU A 503 -4.37 19.13 1.96
C LEU A 503 -5.66 19.91 1.72
N ARG A 504 -5.66 20.91 0.81
CA ARG A 504 -6.88 21.67 0.47
C ARG A 504 -7.99 20.76 -0.06
N GLU A 505 -7.68 19.90 -1.02
CA GLU A 505 -8.64 18.97 -1.58
C GLU A 505 -9.20 18.00 -0.54
N LEU A 506 -8.34 17.48 0.36
CA LEU A 506 -8.78 16.61 1.44
C LEU A 506 -9.65 17.33 2.47
N PHE A 507 -9.35 18.59 2.79
CA PHE A 507 -10.21 19.40 3.67
C PHE A 507 -11.59 19.63 3.05
N ASP A 508 -11.64 19.94 1.75
CA ASP A 508 -12.90 20.15 1.03
C ASP A 508 -13.70 18.85 0.94
N ALA A 509 -13.04 17.73 0.64
CA ALA A 509 -13.65 16.41 0.64
C ALA A 509 -14.18 16.01 2.02
N ARG A 510 -13.40 16.25 3.09
CA ARG A 510 -13.80 15.93 4.46
C ARG A 510 -14.94 16.79 4.99
N LYS A 511 -15.08 18.03 4.50
CA LYS A 511 -16.22 18.89 4.83
C LYS A 511 -17.49 18.51 4.08
N ALA A 512 -17.34 17.90 2.90
CA ALA A 512 -18.46 17.44 2.09
C ALA A 512 -19.00 16.07 2.52
N ALA A 513 -18.16 15.25 3.16
CA ALA A 513 -18.50 13.94 3.74
C ALA A 513 -19.01 14.08 5.18
#